data_AF-A0A376TX32-F1
#
_entry.id   AF-A0A376TX32-F1
#
_cell.length_a   1.000
_cell.length_b   1.000
_cell.length_c   1.000
_cell.angle_alpha   90.00
_cell.angle_beta   90.00
_cell.angle_gamma   90.00
#
_symmetry.space_group_name_H-M   'P 1'
#
loop_
_entity.id
_entity.type
_entity.pdbx_description
1 polymer ?
#
loop_
_entity_poly.entity_id
_entity_poly.type
_entity_poly.pdbx_seq_one_letter_code
_entity_poly.pdbx_strand_id
1 'polypeptide(L)' 'MKKSILALSLLVGLSAAASSYAALPETVRIGTDTTYAPFSSKDAKGDFVGFDIDLGNEMCKRMQVKCTWVASDFDALIPH' A
#
# COMPACT_ATOMS: atom_id res chain seq x y z
N MET A 1 22.96 41.05 5.18
CA MET A 1 21.54 41.24 4.82
C MET A 1 21.18 40.58 3.49
N LYS A 2 21.72 41.01 2.33
CA LYS A 2 21.40 40.42 1.01
C LYS A 2 21.66 38.91 0.89
N LYS A 3 22.79 38.43 1.44
CA LYS A 3 23.15 37.00 1.48
C LYS A 3 22.24 36.16 2.38
N SER A 4 21.76 36.75 3.48
CA SER A 4 20.81 36.12 4.42
C SER A 4 19.42 36.00 3.80
N ILE A 5 19.01 36.99 3.01
CA ILE A 5 17.74 36.99 2.27
C ILE A 5 17.77 35.91 1.16
N LEU A 6 18.88 35.78 0.43
CA LEU A 6 19.06 34.72 -0.58
C LEU A 6 19.07 33.31 0.05
N ALA A 7 19.76 33.13 1.18
CA ALA A 7 19.80 31.84 1.87
C ALA A 7 18.40 31.41 2.36
N LEU A 8 17.62 32.36 2.89
CA LEU A 8 16.27 32.09 3.39
C LEU A 8 15.28 31.75 2.26
N SER A 9 15.42 32.40 1.09
CA SER A 9 14.59 32.09 -0.08
C SER A 9 14.92 30.73 -0.70
N LEU A 10 16.18 30.29 -0.64
CA LEU A 10 16.58 28.95 -1.08
C LEU A 10 16.05 27.84 -0.15
N LEU A 11 16.04 28.08 1.16
CA LEU A 11 15.48 27.16 2.17
C LEU A 11 13.96 26.97 2.01
N VAL A 12 13.22 28.07 1.76
CA VAL A 12 11.78 28.02 1.51
C VAL A 12 11.47 27.32 0.17
N GLY A 13 12.26 27.59 -0.88
CA GLY A 13 12.11 26.93 -2.17
C GLY A 13 12.34 25.42 -2.15
N LEU A 14 13.29 24.95 -1.32
CA LEU A 14 13.58 23.52 -1.18
C LEU A 14 12.49 22.77 -0.38
N SER A 15 11.79 23.46 0.51
CA SER A 15 10.70 22.89 1.32
C SER A 15 9.45 22.61 0.48
N ALA A 16 9.19 23.42 -0.55
CA ALA A 16 8.04 23.26 -1.45
C ALA A 16 8.20 22.11 -2.46
N ALA A 17 9.41 21.60 -2.66
CA ALA A 17 9.68 20.48 -3.57
C ALA A 17 9.53 19.09 -2.90
N ALA A 18 9.43 19.03 -1.57
CA ALA A 18 9.40 17.78 -0.81
C ALA A 18 7.98 17.23 -0.58
N SER A 19 6.92 17.97 -0.91
CA SER A 19 5.56 17.73 -0.42
C SER A 19 4.54 17.41 -1.51
N SER A 20 4.88 16.55 -2.47
CA SER A 20 3.95 16.11 -3.52
C SER A 20 3.55 14.64 -3.45
N TYR A 21 3.96 13.89 -2.41
CA TYR A 21 3.49 12.52 -2.22
C TYR A 21 2.15 12.54 -1.49
N ALA A 22 1.13 11.92 -2.11
CA ALA A 22 -0.12 11.67 -1.43
C ALA A 22 0.15 10.85 -0.16
N ALA A 23 -0.54 11.17 0.94
CA ALA A 23 -0.47 10.36 2.14
C ALA A 23 -0.87 8.92 1.82
N LEU A 24 -0.14 7.95 2.36
CA LEU A 24 -0.51 6.54 2.25
C LEU A 24 -1.88 6.31 2.91
N PRO A 25 -2.71 5.40 2.36
CA PRO A 25 -3.98 5.07 2.98
C PRO A 25 -3.75 4.40 4.34
N GLU A 26 -4.63 4.66 5.32
CA GLU A 26 -4.57 3.98 6.62
C GLU A 26 -4.81 2.47 6.47
N THR A 27 -5.68 2.07 5.54
CA THR A 27 -5.99 0.67 5.25
C THR A 27 -5.99 0.40 3.74
N VAL A 28 -5.32 -0.67 3.34
CA VAL A 28 -5.38 -1.24 1.99
C VAL A 28 -6.27 -2.48 2.02
N ARG A 29 -7.30 -2.48 1.15
CA ARG A 29 -8.18 -3.62 0.94
C ARG A 29 -7.73 -4.39 -0.30
N ILE A 30 -7.41 -5.66 -0.14
CA ILE A 30 -6.85 -6.50 -1.22
C ILE A 30 -7.84 -7.60 -1.57
N GLY A 31 -8.28 -7.63 -2.82
CA GLY A 31 -9.14 -8.68 -3.36
C GLY A 31 -8.31 -9.84 -3.92
N THR A 32 -8.72 -11.07 -3.66
CA THR A 32 -8.06 -12.27 -4.20
C THR A 32 -9.05 -13.43 -4.36
N ASP A 33 -8.78 -14.29 -5.33
CA ASP A 33 -9.48 -15.55 -5.49
C ASP A 33 -8.85 -16.59 -4.54
N THR A 34 -9.65 -17.11 -3.61
CA THR A 34 -9.19 -18.08 -2.60
C THR A 34 -9.23 -19.54 -3.09
N THR A 35 -9.44 -19.76 -4.38
CA THR A 35 -9.43 -21.11 -4.99
C THR A 35 -8.07 -21.45 -5.63
N TYR A 36 -7.10 -20.54 -5.57
CA TYR A 36 -5.85 -20.63 -6.31
C TYR A 36 -4.64 -21.00 -5.44
N ALA A 37 -4.71 -22.15 -4.78
CA ALA A 37 -3.57 -22.69 -4.02
C ALA A 37 -2.39 -23.05 -4.97
N PRO A 38 -1.13 -22.84 -4.54
CA PRO A 38 -0.66 -22.41 -3.22
C PRO A 38 -0.51 -20.88 -3.05
N PHE A 39 -1.00 -20.09 -4.01
CA PHE A 39 -0.81 -18.64 -4.03
C PHE A 39 -1.81 -17.91 -3.14
N SER A 40 -3.08 -18.28 -3.23
CA SER A 40 -4.15 -17.71 -2.41
C SER A 40 -5.22 -18.74 -2.11
N SER A 41 -5.50 -18.94 -0.83
CA SER A 41 -6.46 -19.91 -0.32
C SER A 41 -6.95 -19.55 1.07
N LYS A 42 -7.86 -20.34 1.62
CA LYS A 42 -8.25 -20.26 3.03
C LYS A 42 -7.91 -21.55 3.76
N ASP A 43 -7.41 -21.42 4.98
CA ASP A 43 -7.19 -22.56 5.85
C ASP A 43 -8.49 -23.07 6.50
N ALA A 44 -8.39 -24.09 7.34
CA ALA A 44 -9.55 -24.66 8.04
C ALA A 44 -10.24 -23.70 9.04
N LYS A 45 -9.58 -22.61 9.42
CA LYS A 45 -10.14 -21.55 10.27
C LYS A 45 -10.80 -20.44 9.43
N GLY A 46 -10.59 -20.47 8.12
CA GLY A 46 -11.07 -19.46 7.18
C GLY A 46 -10.10 -18.29 7.00
N ASP A 47 -8.88 -18.39 7.55
CA ASP A 47 -7.84 -17.38 7.41
C ASP A 47 -7.24 -17.44 6.01
N PHE A 48 -6.94 -16.28 5.41
CA PHE A 48 -6.27 -16.21 4.12
C PHE A 48 -4.83 -16.69 4.26
N VAL A 49 -4.42 -17.62 3.38
CA VAL A 49 -3.07 -18.20 3.36
C VAL A 49 -2.58 -18.40 1.93
N GLY A 50 -1.26 -18.38 1.75
CA GLY A 50 -0.61 -18.61 0.47
C GLY A 50 0.46 -17.56 0.17
N PHE A 51 1.22 -17.79 -0.91
CA PHE A 51 2.34 -16.91 -1.28
C PHE A 51 1.94 -15.45 -1.47
N ASP A 52 0.82 -15.18 -2.16
CA ASP A 52 0.36 -13.81 -2.43
C ASP A 52 -0.10 -13.11 -1.14
N ILE A 53 -0.64 -13.89 -0.20
CA ILE A 53 -1.06 -13.39 1.11
C ILE A 53 0.16 -12.96 1.93
N ASP A 54 1.20 -13.79 1.97
CA ASP A 54 2.45 -13.50 2.66
C ASP A 54 3.15 -12.27 2.06
N LEU A 55 3.22 -12.20 0.73
CA LEU A 55 3.80 -11.07 0.01
C LEU A 55 3.04 -9.78 0.31
N GLY A 56 1.72 -9.79 0.18
CA GLY A 56 0.88 -8.62 0.47
C GLY A 56 1.05 -8.15 1.91
N ASN A 57 1.01 -9.07 2.89
CA ASN A 57 1.20 -8.73 4.30
C ASN A 57 2.57 -8.09 4.58
N GLU A 58 3.65 -8.61 3.99
CA GLU A 58 4.99 -8.03 4.14
C GLU A 58 5.10 -6.65 3.47
N MET A 59 4.47 -6.44 2.31
CA MET A 59 4.40 -5.12 1.66
C MET A 59 3.69 -4.11 2.57
N CYS A 60 2.53 -4.49 3.13
CA CYS A 60 1.77 -3.62 4.04
C CYS A 60 2.54 -3.26 5.30
N LYS A 61 3.26 -4.23 5.86
CA LYS A 61 4.15 -4.02 7.01
C LYS A 61 5.24 -3.00 6.70
N ARG A 62 5.90 -3.09 5.53
CA ARG A 62 6.93 -2.12 5.10
C ARG A 62 6.37 -0.72 4.86
N MET A 63 5.15 -0.65 4.34
CA MET A 63 4.41 0.60 4.13
C MET A 63 3.83 1.18 5.42
N GLN A 64 3.84 0.44 6.52
CA GLN A 64 3.20 0.81 7.79
C GLN A 64 1.70 1.11 7.64
N VAL A 65 1.00 0.31 6.83
CA VAL A 65 -0.45 0.41 6.60
C VAL A 65 -1.17 -0.86 7.06
N LYS A 66 -2.45 -0.74 7.43
CA LYS A 66 -3.28 -1.91 7.74
C LYS A 66 -3.70 -2.62 6.46
N CYS A 67 -3.67 -3.94 6.44
CA CYS A 67 -4.19 -4.73 5.32
C CYS A 67 -5.37 -5.60 5.70
N THR A 68 -6.33 -5.67 4.78
CA THR A 68 -7.52 -6.49 4.91
C THR A 68 -7.76 -7.24 3.61
N TRP A 69 -7.95 -8.54 3.70
CA TRP A 69 -8.18 -9.40 2.54
C TRP A 69 -9.67 -9.62 2.31
N VAL A 70 -10.05 -9.67 1.03
CA VAL A 70 -11.41 -9.92 0.57
C VAL A 70 -11.35 -11.05 -0.44
N ALA A 71 -12.20 -12.07 -0.25
CA ALA A 71 -12.37 -13.11 -1.24
C ALA A 71 -13.23 -12.56 -2.38
N SER A 72 -12.82 -12.76 -3.63
CA SER A 72 -13.55 -12.30 -4.80
C SER A 72 -13.31 -13.28 -5.95
N ASP A 73 -14.36 -13.56 -6.72
CA ASP A 73 -14.24 -14.36 -7.93
C ASP A 73 -13.28 -13.67 -8.91
N PHE A 74 -12.47 -14.44 -9.63
CA PHE A 74 -11.45 -13.89 -10.52
C PHE A 74 -12.03 -12.91 -11.55
N ASP A 75 -13.20 -13.23 -12.12
CA ASP A 75 -13.89 -12.37 -13.10
C ASP A 75 -14.31 -11.02 -12.51
N ALA A 76 -14.54 -10.94 -11.19
CA ALA A 76 -14.93 -9.71 -10.51
C ALA A 76 -13.74 -8.82 -10.11
N LEU A 77 -12.50 -9.31 -10.24
CA LEU A 77 -11.30 -8.53 -9.87
C LEU A 77 -11.01 -7.40 -10.86
N ILE A 78 -11.43 -7.54 -12.12
CA ILE A 78 -11.24 -6.53 -13.16
C ILE A 78 -12.59 -5.92 -13.53
N PRO A 79 -12.83 -4.63 -13.20
CA PRO A 79 -14.04 -3.94 -13.62
C PRO A 79 -14.11 -3.84 -15.15
N HIS A 80 -15.28 -4.14 -15.70
CA HIS A 80 -15.61 -3.92 -17.12
C HIS A 80 -16.21 -2.52 -17.35
#